data_AF-A0A366DP85-F1
#
_entry.id   AF-A0A366DP85-F1
#
_cell.length_a   1.000
_cell.length_b   1.000
_cell.length_c   1.000
_cell.angle_alpha   90.00
_cell.angle_beta   90.00
_cell.angle_gamma   90.00
#
_symmetry.space_group_name_H-M   'P 1'
#
loop_
_entity.id
_entity.type
_entity.pdbx_description
1 polymer ?
#
loop_
_entity_poly.entity_id
_entity_poly.type
_entity_poly.pdbx_seq_one_letter_code
_entity_poly.pdbx_strand_id
1 'polypeptide(L)'
;MNKRMEFTRKDKAKIIARANGKCEKCSAMLKTGEGEVDHILPCALGGEATVANGRLLCRVCHVEKTADDIRRVRKSDRQRDKANGAVRPKSALAGRKRPKPALTKTLPPRPMYITAGDGSAAQGGRE
;
A
#
# COMPACT_ATOMS: atom_id res chain seq x y z
N MET A 1 18.51 0.39 -17.66
CA MET A 1 17.05 0.50 -17.89
C MET A 1 16.54 -0.89 -18.20
N ASN A 2 15.93 -1.58 -17.22
CA ASN A 2 15.33 -2.89 -17.50
C ASN A 2 14.20 -2.70 -18.52
N LYS A 3 14.38 -3.29 -19.70
CA LYS A 3 13.37 -3.32 -20.75
C LYS A 3 12.10 -3.92 -20.14
N ARG A 4 10.97 -3.21 -20.24
CA ARG A 4 9.67 -3.80 -19.86
C ARG A 4 9.52 -5.08 -20.68
N MET A 5 9.56 -6.23 -20.03
CA MET A 5 9.30 -7.50 -20.69
C MET A 5 7.81 -7.53 -21.01
N GLU A 6 7.47 -7.40 -22.28
CA GLU A 6 6.09 -7.53 -22.73
C GLU A 6 5.78 -9.01 -23.00
N PHE A 7 4.55 -9.42 -22.69
CA PHE A 7 4.08 -10.76 -23.05
C PHE A 7 4.16 -10.97 -24.57
N THR A 8 4.66 -12.15 -24.99
CA THR A 8 4.60 -12.51 -26.40
C THR A 8 3.16 -12.71 -26.86
N ARG A 9 2.91 -12.64 -28.17
CA ARG A 9 1.57 -12.90 -28.74
C ARG A 9 1.03 -14.29 -28.33
N LYS A 10 1.92 -15.29 -28.23
CA LYS A 10 1.56 -16.65 -27.81
C LYS A 10 1.10 -16.67 -26.36
N ASP A 11 1.78 -15.94 -25.48
CA ASP A 11 1.42 -15.89 -24.05
C ASP A 11 0.12 -15.13 -23.83
N LYS A 12 -0.09 -14.02 -24.55
CA LYS A 12 -1.36 -13.28 -24.52
C LYS A 12 -2.54 -14.18 -24.93
N ALA A 13 -2.39 -14.97 -25.99
CA ALA A 13 -3.44 -15.90 -26.42
C ALA A 13 -3.74 -16.97 -25.37
N LYS A 14 -2.71 -17.53 -24.72
CA LYS A 14 -2.89 -18.51 -23.63
C LYS A 14 -3.61 -17.92 -22.42
N ILE A 15 -3.28 -16.69 -22.04
CA ILE A 15 -3.92 -15.99 -20.91
C ILE A 15 -5.39 -15.69 -21.22
N ILE A 16 -5.69 -15.22 -22.43
CA ILE A 16 -7.07 -14.96 -22.87
C ILE A 16 -7.89 -16.25 -22.91
N ALA A 17 -7.31 -17.34 -23.42
CA ALA A 17 -7.96 -18.65 -23.45
C ALA A 17 -8.23 -19.18 -22.03
N ARG A 18 -7.28 -19.02 -21.09
CA ARG A 18 -7.46 -19.39 -19.68
C ARG A 18 -8.59 -18.61 -19.01
N ALA A 19 -8.68 -17.32 -19.31
CA ALA A 19 -9.65 -16.42 -18.70
C ALA A 19 -11.09 -16.61 -19.25
N ASN A 20 -11.27 -17.38 -20.34
CA ASN A 20 -12.59 -17.67 -20.95
C ASN A 20 -13.45 -16.41 -21.19
N GLY A 21 -12.81 -15.30 -21.59
CA GLY A 21 -13.49 -14.03 -21.83
C GLY A 21 -14.03 -13.34 -20.57
N LYS A 22 -13.55 -13.70 -19.38
CA LYS A 22 -13.93 -13.07 -18.10
C LYS A 22 -12.75 -12.32 -17.47
N CYS A 23 -13.05 -11.27 -16.72
CA CYS A 23 -12.04 -10.56 -15.95
C CYS A 23 -11.66 -11.41 -14.73
N GLU A 24 -10.37 -11.68 -14.51
CA GLU A 24 -9.92 -12.46 -13.36
C GLU A 24 -10.04 -11.71 -12.01
N LYS A 25 -10.30 -10.39 -12.03
CA LYS A 25 -10.50 -9.56 -10.82
C LYS A 25 -11.97 -9.39 -10.46
N CYS A 26 -12.81 -8.99 -11.42
CA CYS A 26 -14.22 -8.67 -11.18
C CYS A 26 -15.21 -9.68 -11.76
N SER A 27 -14.73 -10.75 -12.41
CA SER A 27 -15.54 -11.81 -13.04
C SER A 27 -16.55 -11.35 -14.10
N ALA A 28 -16.51 -10.07 -14.51
CA ALA A 28 -17.35 -9.56 -15.58
C ALA A 28 -17.00 -10.26 -16.90
N MET A 29 -18.02 -10.52 -17.73
CA MET A 29 -17.83 -10.92 -19.12
C MET A 29 -17.25 -9.74 -19.90
N LEU A 30 -16.16 -9.97 -20.62
CA LEU A 30 -15.57 -9.00 -21.53
C LEU A 30 -15.90 -9.39 -22.97
N LYS A 31 -16.19 -8.40 -23.80
CA LYS A 31 -16.24 -8.63 -25.24
C LYS A 31 -14.83 -8.81 -25.79
N THR A 32 -14.74 -9.48 -26.93
CA THR A 32 -13.49 -9.67 -27.65
C THR A 32 -12.84 -8.32 -27.96
N GLY A 33 -11.66 -8.06 -27.37
CA GLY A 33 -10.91 -6.81 -27.55
C GLY A 33 -11.06 -5.78 -26.43
N GLU A 34 -11.98 -5.96 -25.47
CA GLU A 34 -12.12 -5.05 -24.31
C GLU A 34 -11.21 -5.41 -23.13
N GLY A 35 -10.57 -6.58 -23.19
CA GLY A 35 -9.68 -7.10 -22.15
C GLY A 35 -8.21 -6.84 -22.43
N GLU A 36 -7.54 -6.26 -21.44
CA GLU A 36 -6.11 -5.99 -21.47
C GLU A 36 -5.37 -7.06 -20.65
N VAL A 37 -4.27 -7.59 -21.20
CA VAL A 37 -3.42 -8.58 -20.53
C VAL A 37 -2.35 -7.85 -19.73
N ASP A 38 -2.30 -8.11 -18.44
CA ASP A 38 -1.45 -7.35 -17.51
C ASP A 38 -0.79 -8.28 -16.46
N HIS A 39 0.34 -7.87 -15.89
CA HIS A 39 1.21 -8.67 -15.01
C HIS A 39 0.77 -8.59 -13.54
N ILE A 40 0.36 -9.68 -12.90
CA ILE A 40 -0.01 -9.73 -11.47
C ILE A 40 1.03 -9.03 -10.60
N LEU A 41 2.31 -9.35 -10.79
CA LEU A 41 3.44 -8.59 -10.26
C LEU A 41 4.08 -7.78 -11.39
N PRO A 42 4.16 -6.43 -11.30
CA PRO A 42 4.74 -5.61 -12.35
C PRO A 42 6.26 -5.86 -12.49
N CYS A 43 6.78 -5.73 -13.71
CA CYS A 43 8.19 -6.02 -14.02
C CYS A 43 9.18 -5.15 -13.20
N ALA A 44 8.77 -3.94 -12.81
CA ALA A 44 9.58 -3.05 -11.96
C ALA A 44 9.80 -3.59 -10.54
N LEU A 45 8.96 -4.52 -10.08
CA LEU A 45 9.10 -5.22 -8.81
C LEU A 45 9.67 -6.64 -8.97
N GLY A 46 10.20 -6.99 -10.15
CA GLY A 46 10.76 -8.31 -10.44
C GLY A 46 9.77 -9.31 -11.06
N GLY A 47 8.62 -8.84 -11.54
CA GLY A 47 7.68 -9.70 -12.27
C GLY A 47 8.23 -10.15 -13.62
N GLU A 48 8.20 -11.46 -13.87
CA GLU A 48 8.55 -12.04 -15.17
C GLU A 48 7.35 -12.05 -16.11
N ALA A 49 7.60 -12.02 -17.42
CA ALA A 49 6.55 -12.10 -18.45
C ALA A 49 6.12 -13.56 -18.71
N THR A 50 5.77 -14.30 -17.65
CA THR A 50 5.29 -15.68 -17.74
C THR A 50 3.78 -15.75 -17.79
N VAL A 51 3.23 -16.79 -18.43
CA VAL A 51 1.77 -17.03 -18.51
C VAL A 51 1.12 -17.10 -17.11
N ALA A 52 1.86 -17.57 -16.11
CA ALA A 52 1.41 -17.62 -14.72
C ALA A 52 1.28 -16.22 -14.10
N ASN A 53 2.17 -15.29 -14.44
CA ASN A 53 2.13 -13.92 -13.95
C ASN A 53 1.17 -13.03 -14.76
N GLY A 54 0.68 -13.46 -15.93
CA GLY A 54 -0.28 -12.70 -16.72
C GLY A 54 -1.72 -12.95 -16.30
N ARG A 55 -2.56 -11.91 -16.29
CA ARG A 55 -4.01 -11.98 -16.08
C ARG A 55 -4.78 -11.10 -17.05
N LEU A 56 -6.01 -11.50 -17.38
CA LEU A 56 -6.92 -10.70 -18.19
C LEU A 56 -7.75 -9.76 -17.29
N LEU A 57 -7.67 -8.46 -17.54
CA LEU A 57 -8.40 -7.43 -16.80
C LEU A 57 -9.28 -6.60 -17.74
N CYS A 58 -10.43 -6.16 -17.24
CA CYS A 58 -11.19 -5.11 -17.88
C CYS A 58 -10.53 -3.74 -17.67
N ARG A 59 -10.86 -2.77 -18.52
CA ARG A 59 -10.30 -1.42 -18.49
C ARG A 59 -10.36 -0.76 -17.11
N VAL A 60 -11.46 -0.90 -16.38
CA VAL A 60 -11.63 -0.31 -15.04
C VAL A 60 -10.66 -0.94 -14.05
N CYS A 61 -10.63 -2.27 -13.97
CA CYS A 61 -9.72 -3.00 -13.10
C CYS A 61 -8.25 -2.79 -13.47
N HIS A 62 -7.96 -2.59 -14.75
CA HIS A 62 -6.63 -2.30 -15.25
C HIS A 62 -6.14 -0.92 -14.79
N VAL A 63 -6.97 0.12 -14.87
CA VAL A 63 -6.63 1.47 -14.41
C VAL A 63 -6.38 1.50 -12.90
N GLU A 64 -7.26 0.89 -12.11
CA GLU A 64 -7.09 0.80 -10.65
C GLU A 64 -5.77 0.13 -10.28
N LYS A 65 -5.49 -1.01 -10.92
CA LYS A 65 -4.27 -1.76 -10.67
C LYS A 65 -3.03 -0.97 -11.09
N THR A 66 -3.07 -0.32 -12.25
CA THR A 66 -1.97 0.53 -12.73
C THR A 66 -1.64 1.62 -11.70
N ALA A 67 -2.64 2.27 -11.12
CA ALA A 67 -2.44 3.27 -10.08
C ALA A 67 -1.79 2.67 -8.82
N ASP A 68 -2.22 1.49 -8.39
CA ASP A 68 -1.64 0.78 -7.25
C ASP A 68 -0.20 0.33 -7.52
N ASP A 69 0.09 -0.18 -8.72
CA ASP A 69 1.41 -0.61 -9.13
C ASP A 69 2.39 0.57 -9.17
N ILE A 70 1.99 1.71 -9.73
CA ILE A 70 2.79 2.95 -9.70
C ILE A 70 3.11 3.34 -8.26
N ARG A 71 2.13 3.26 -7.34
CA ARG A 71 2.34 3.59 -5.93
C ARG A 71 3.37 2.64 -5.29
N ARG A 72 3.29 1.34 -5.57
CA ARG A 72 4.22 0.32 -5.05
C ARG A 72 5.62 0.47 -5.63
N VAL A 73 5.75 0.68 -6.93
CA VAL A 73 7.04 0.90 -7.62
C VAL A 73 7.74 2.11 -7.02
N ARG A 74 7.06 3.25 -6.93
CA ARG A 74 7.63 4.47 -6.30
C ARG A 74 8.04 4.26 -4.85
N LYS A 75 7.32 3.43 -4.09
CA LYS A 75 7.71 3.08 -2.72
C LYS A 75 8.98 2.24 -2.71
N SER A 76 9.06 1.24 -3.59
CA SER A 76 10.24 0.39 -3.76
C SER A 76 11.46 1.21 -4.17
N ASP A 77 11.32 2.12 -5.13
CA ASP A 77 12.40 3.01 -5.56
C ASP A 77 12.89 3.89 -4.40
N ARG A 78 11.99 4.50 -3.62
CA ARG A 78 12.38 5.25 -2.41
C ARG A 78 13.10 4.39 -1.36
N GLN A 79 12.73 3.12 -1.23
CA GLN A 79 13.39 2.21 -0.28
C GLN A 79 14.79 1.85 -0.78
N ARG A 80 14.91 1.57 -2.09
CA ARG A 80 16.18 1.38 -2.78
C ARG A 80 17.06 2.61 -2.58
N ASP A 81 16.60 3.80 -2.94
CA ASP A 81 17.38 5.04 -2.81
C ASP A 81 17.92 5.28 -1.38
N LYS A 82 17.15 4.90 -0.35
CA LYS A 82 17.59 4.94 1.06
C LYS A 82 18.65 3.89 1.38
N ALA A 83 18.50 2.67 0.87
CA ALA A 83 19.45 1.58 1.10
C ALA A 83 20.78 1.83 0.37
N ASN A 84 20.74 2.35 -0.85
CA ASN A 84 21.92 2.66 -1.66
C ASN A 84 22.67 3.91 -1.18
N GLY A 85 22.07 4.70 -0.30
CA GLY A 85 22.58 6.02 0.09
C GLY A 85 22.44 7.12 -0.98
N ALA A 86 21.72 6.85 -2.08
CA ALA A 86 21.44 7.83 -3.13
C ALA A 86 20.68 9.05 -2.58
N VAL A 87 19.81 8.82 -1.57
CA VAL A 87 19.16 9.90 -0.82
C VAL A 87 19.71 9.91 0.59
N ARG A 88 20.50 10.95 0.92
CA ARG A 88 20.90 11.21 2.31
C ARG A 88 19.67 11.58 3.13
N PRO A 89 19.43 10.95 4.29
CA PRO A 89 18.35 11.39 5.17
C PRO A 89 18.63 12.84 5.60
N LYS A 90 17.71 13.75 5.29
CA LYS A 90 17.73 15.12 5.83
C LYS A 90 17.47 14.98 7.33
N SER A 91 18.53 15.06 8.12
CA SER A 91 18.57 14.70 9.54
C SER A 91 17.42 15.35 10.34
N ALA A 92 16.54 14.54 10.93
CA ALA A 92 15.57 15.00 11.92
C ALA A 92 16.24 15.38 13.26
N LEU A 93 17.48 14.95 13.47
CA LEU A 93 18.23 15.12 14.72
C LEU A 93 19.29 16.24 14.69
N ALA A 94 19.55 16.88 13.55
CA ALA A 94 20.56 17.97 13.50
C ALA A 94 20.05 19.31 14.07
N GLY A 95 18.80 19.39 14.55
CA GLY A 95 18.17 20.65 14.99
C GLY A 95 17.45 20.63 16.33
N ARG A 96 17.42 19.52 17.08
CA ARG A 96 16.78 19.48 18.41
C ARG A 96 17.78 19.29 19.55
N LYS A 97 18.62 20.32 19.74
CA LYS A 97 19.08 20.71 21.09
C LYS A 97 18.05 21.63 21.76
N ARG A 98 16.75 21.36 21.61
CA ARG A 98 15.75 22.08 22.40
C ARG A 98 15.57 21.30 23.70
N PRO A 99 15.95 21.86 24.87
CA PRO A 99 15.66 21.22 26.13
C PRO A 99 14.15 20.97 26.23
N LYS A 100 13.76 19.82 26.79
CA LYS A 100 12.34 19.54 27.05
C LYS A 100 11.80 20.69 27.93
N PRO A 101 10.66 21.32 27.61
CA PRO A 101 10.07 22.29 28.50
C PRO A 101 9.79 21.62 29.86
N ALA A 102 10.03 22.35 30.95
CA ALA A 102 9.77 21.83 32.29
C ALA A 102 8.28 21.46 32.42
N LEU A 103 7.99 20.33 33.07
CA LEU A 103 6.61 19.99 33.43
C LEU A 103 6.08 21.09 34.35
N THR A 104 5.00 21.76 33.93
CA THR A 104 4.34 22.81 34.72
C THR A 104 3.35 22.27 35.75
N LYS A 105 3.03 20.98 35.69
CA LYS A 105 2.07 20.32 36.57
C LYS A 105 2.67 19.04 37.14
N THR A 106 2.76 18.95 38.46
CA THR A 106 3.01 17.69 39.17
C THR A 106 1.68 16.96 39.29
N LEU A 107 1.56 15.80 38.65
CA LEU A 107 0.37 14.95 38.80
C LEU A 107 0.51 14.14 40.10
N PRO A 108 -0.57 14.00 40.90
CA PRO A 108 -0.54 13.11 42.05
C PRO A 108 -0.30 11.66 41.59
N PRO A 109 0.35 10.83 42.42
CA PRO A 109 0.56 9.43 42.11
C PRO A 109 -0.79 8.74 41.90
N ARG A 110 -0.91 7.94 40.84
CA ARG A 110 -2.12 7.14 40.62
C ARG A 110 -2.21 6.10 41.74
N PRO A 111 -3.34 5.98 42.45
CA PRO A 111 -3.48 4.97 43.48
C PRO A 111 -3.41 3.58 42.85
N MET A 112 -2.71 2.65 43.52
CA MET A 112 -2.55 1.26 43.03
C MET A 112 -3.84 0.45 43.09
N TYR A 113 -4.81 0.88 43.89
CA TYR A 113 -6.13 0.27 44.01
C TYR A 113 -7.18 1.38 44.17
N ILE A 114 -8.36 1.18 43.57
CA ILE A 114 -9.54 2.01 43.82
C ILE A 114 -10.19 1.44 45.08
N THR A 115 -10.19 2.20 46.17
CA THR A 115 -10.98 1.84 47.35
C THR A 115 -12.46 1.89 46.97
N ALA A 116 -13.19 0.79 47.16
CA ALA A 116 -14.60 0.67 46.79
C ALA A 116 -15.55 1.47 47.73
N GLY A 117 -15.12 2.63 48.23
CA GLY A 117 -15.78 3.37 49.31
C GLY A 117 -16.15 4.83 49.01
N ASP A 118 -15.52 5.52 48.05
CA ASP A 118 -15.79 6.94 47.82
C ASP A 118 -16.64 7.15 46.56
N GLY A 119 -17.85 6.61 46.62
CA GLY A 119 -18.96 7.06 45.78
C GLY A 119 -19.44 8.43 46.23
N SER A 120 -18.64 9.50 46.05
CA SER A 120 -19.13 10.86 46.23
C SER A 120 -19.72 11.39 44.92
N ALA A 121 -21.02 11.19 44.79
CA ALA A 121 -21.99 12.09 44.15
C ALA A 121 -21.61 12.63 42.75
N ALA A 122 -21.89 11.84 41.71
CA ALA A 122 -22.41 12.42 40.48
C ALA A 122 -23.86 12.85 40.74
N GLN A 123 -24.07 14.06 41.27
CA GLN A 123 -25.37 14.73 41.25
C GLN A 123 -25.41 15.67 40.05
N GLY A 124 -26.53 15.61 39.33
CA GLY A 124 -26.69 16.14 37.98
C GLY A 124 -26.94 17.65 37.87
N GLY A 125 -27.24 18.06 36.64
CA GLY A 125 -27.73 19.39 36.31
C GLY A 125 -27.84 19.58 34.80
N ARG A 126 -29.06 19.45 34.27
CA ARG A 126 -29.45 20.00 32.97
C ARG A 126 -29.50 21.51 33.10
N GLU A 127 -29.01 22.23 32.09
CA GLU A 127 -29.64 23.33 31.34
C GLU A 127 -28.68 23.76 30.21
#